data_AF-A0A5K0XIA7-F1
#
_entry.id   AF-A0A5K0XIA7-F1
#
_cell.length_a   1.000
_cell.length_b   1.000
_cell.length_c   1.000
_cell.angle_alpha   90.00
_cell.angle_beta   90.00
_cell.angle_gamma   90.00
#
_symmetry.space_group_name_H-M   'P 1'
#
loop_
_entity.id
_entity.type
_entity.pdbx_description
1 polymer ?
#
loop_
_entity_poly.entity_id
_entity_poly.type
_entity_poly.pdbx_seq_one_letter_code
_entity_poly.pdbx_strand_id
1 'polypeptide(L)' 'WCRRTDELVDGPNASHITPTALDRWERRLNDLFMGRPYDMYDAALADTVLKFPVDIQ' A
#
# COMPACT_ATOMS: atom_id res chain seq x y z
N TRP A 1 -1.40 3.94 -5.32
CA TRP A 1 -1.09 2.64 -4.72
C TRP A 1 -0.91 1.53 -5.75
N CYS A 2 -1.84 1.30 -6.69
CA CYS A 2 -1.74 0.20 -7.68
C CYS A 2 -0.37 0.08 -8.35
N ARG A 3 0.16 1.15 -8.97
CA ARG A 3 1.50 1.12 -9.59
C ARG A 3 2.63 0.73 -8.63
N ARG A 4 2.58 1.15 -7.36
CA ARG A 4 3.62 0.76 -6.38
C ARG A 4 3.51 -0.72 -6.02
N THR A 5 2.29 -1.26 -5.99
CA THR A 5 2.08 -2.70 -5.81
C THR A 5 2.55 -3.46 -7.03
N ASP A 6 2.18 -3.03 -8.26
CA ASP A 6 2.68 -3.62 -9.52
C ASP A 6 4.21 -3.67 -9.55
N GLU A 7 4.91 -2.61 -9.16
CA GLU A 7 6.38 -2.61 -9.13
C GLU A 7 6.97 -3.69 -8.19
N LEU A 8 6.24 -4.12 -7.16
CA LEU A 8 6.67 -5.19 -6.26
C LEU A 8 6.41 -6.58 -6.84
N VAL A 9 5.33 -6.79 -7.58
CA VAL A 9 4.95 -8.12 -8.10
C VAL A 9 5.30 -8.34 -9.56
N ASP A 10 5.32 -7.29 -10.37
CA ASP A 10 5.49 -7.32 -11.83
C ASP A 10 6.70 -6.48 -12.30
N GLY A 11 7.34 -5.72 -11.41
CA GLY A 11 8.49 -4.90 -11.73
C GLY A 11 9.76 -5.74 -12.03
N PRO A 12 10.80 -5.12 -12.62
CA PRO A 12 12.07 -5.79 -12.92
C PRO A 12 12.78 -6.36 -11.68
N ASN A 13 12.43 -5.86 -10.48
CA ASN A 13 12.95 -6.33 -9.20
C ASN A 13 12.03 -7.32 -8.48
N ALA A 14 10.90 -7.72 -9.07
CA ALA A 14 9.93 -8.61 -8.42
C ALA A 14 10.53 -9.96 -8.02
N SER A 15 11.49 -10.47 -8.80
CA SER A 15 12.24 -11.70 -8.48
C SER A 15 13.07 -11.60 -7.18
N HIS A 16 13.39 -10.39 -6.74
CA HIS A 16 14.11 -10.12 -5.49
C HIS A 16 13.18 -9.86 -4.31
N ILE A 17 11.86 -9.82 -4.53
CA ILE A 17 10.89 -9.63 -3.45
C ILE A 17 10.74 -10.92 -2.65
N THR A 18 10.77 -10.74 -1.33
CA THR A 18 10.57 -11.83 -0.37
C THR A 18 9.13 -11.84 0.12
N PRO A 19 8.59 -13.01 0.53
CA PRO A 19 7.28 -13.08 1.16
C PRO A 19 7.13 -12.11 2.35
N THR A 20 8.18 -11.94 3.16
CA THR A 20 8.19 -11.01 4.29
C THR A 20 8.08 -9.54 3.86
N ALA A 21 8.57 -9.18 2.68
CA ALA A 21 8.39 -7.83 2.13
C ALA A 21 6.93 -7.60 1.71
N LEU A 22 6.27 -8.62 1.15
CA LEU A 22 4.84 -8.59 0.84
C LEU A 22 3.99 -8.49 2.11
N ASP A 23 4.31 -9.25 3.17
CA ASP A 23 3.60 -9.14 4.46
C ASP A 23 3.70 -7.73 5.05
N ARG A 24 4.88 -7.11 4.93
CA ARG A 24 5.08 -5.72 5.38
C ARG A 24 4.26 -4.75 4.54
N TRP A 25 4.13 -5.00 3.25
CA TRP A 25 3.33 -4.19 2.35
C TRP A 25 1.84 -4.27 2.67
N GLU A 26 1.34 -5.48 2.94
CA GLU A 26 -0.04 -5.70 3.36
C GLU A 26 -0.35 -5.01 4.69
N ARG A 27 0.55 -5.09 5.67
CA ARG A 27 0.40 -4.36 6.94
C ARG A 27 0.32 -2.86 6.72
N ARG A 28 1.17 -2.32 5.84
CA ARG A 28 1.17 -0.90 5.50
C ARG A 28 -0.14 -0.46 4.83
N LEU A 29 -0.73 -1.31 3.99
CA LEU A 29 -2.05 -1.06 3.42
C LEU A 29 -3.12 -1.00 4.50
N ASN A 30 -3.13 -1.96 5.43
CA ASN A 30 -4.07 -1.96 6.55
C ASN A 30 -3.92 -0.71 7.43
N ASP A 31 -2.68 -0.35 7.80
CA ASP A 31 -2.38 0.84 8.59
C ASP A 31 -2.90 2.12 7.90
N LEU A 32 -2.77 2.22 6.58
CA LEU A 32 -3.30 3.35 5.81
C LEU A 32 -4.81 3.49 5.96
N PHE A 33 -5.56 2.40 5.82
CA PHE A 33 -7.03 2.41 5.99
C PHE A 33 -7.45 2.66 7.45
N MET A 34 -6.56 2.40 8.41
CA MET A 34 -6.74 2.80 9.82
C MET A 34 -6.29 4.25 10.10
N GLY A 35 -5.91 5.03 9.09
CA GLY A 35 -5.47 6.42 9.24
C GLY A 35 -4.06 6.57 9.81
N ARG A 36 -3.19 5.55 9.66
CA ARG A 36 -1.79 5.53 10.08
C ARG A 36 -0.85 5.52 8.87
N PRO A 37 -0.76 6.63 8.10
CA PRO A 37 0.09 6.67 6.92
C PRO A 37 1.58 6.65 7.27
N TYR A 38 2.38 5.95 6.47
CA TYR A 38 3.83 5.86 6.65
C TYR A 38 4.60 6.94 5.86
N ASP A 39 4.11 7.29 4.66
CA ASP A 39 4.69 8.35 3.82
C ASP A 39 3.63 9.31 3.24
N MET A 40 4.09 10.30 2.47
CA MET A 40 3.22 11.31 1.86
C MET A 40 2.17 10.72 0.90
N TYR A 41 2.46 9.61 0.23
CA TYR A 41 1.53 8.98 -0.70
C TYR A 41 0.45 8.22 0.06
N ASP A 42 0.83 7.58 1.18
CA ASP A 42 -0.14 6.94 2.07
C ASP A 42 -1.06 7.98 2.69
N ALA A 43 -0.52 9.13 3.11
CA ALA A 43 -1.30 10.22 3.67
C ALA A 43 -2.31 10.79 2.66
N ALA A 44 -1.90 10.97 1.40
CA ALA A 44 -2.79 11.42 0.34
C ALA A 44 -3.93 10.44 0.07
N LEU A 45 -3.65 9.12 0.06
CA LEU A 45 -4.73 8.14 -0.11
C LEU A 45 -5.59 8.03 1.15
N ALA A 46 -5.02 8.05 2.35
CA ALA A 46 -5.77 8.03 3.60
C ALA A 46 -6.76 9.20 3.69
N ASP A 47 -6.34 10.42 3.33
CA ASP A 47 -7.23 11.59 3.24
C ASP A 47 -8.35 11.38 2.21
N THR A 48 -8.05 10.74 1.08
CA THR A 48 -9.05 10.39 0.06
C THR A 48 -10.05 9.36 0.59
N VAL A 49 -9.60 8.28 1.25
CA VAL A 49 -10.45 7.23 1.83
C VAL A 49 -11.33 7.78 2.96
N LEU A 50 -10.81 8.73 3.75
CA LEU A 50 -11.60 9.42 4.78
C LEU A 50 -12.72 10.28 4.19
N LYS A 51 -12.47 10.94 3.05
CA LYS A 51 -13.46 11.80 2.35
C LYS A 51 -14.44 11.00 1.50
N PHE A 52 -13.99 9.88 0.96
CA PHE A 52 -14.74 8.99 0.10
C PHE A 52 -14.55 7.57 0.63
N PRO A 53 -15.46 7.07 1.49
CA PRO A 53 -15.31 5.75 2.09
C PRO A 53 -15.34 4.69 0.98
N VAL A 54 -14.18 4.08 0.77
CA VAL A 54 -13.94 2.95 -0.14
C VAL A 54 -13.46 1.80 0.73
N ASP A 55 -13.95 0.59 0.46
CA ASP A 55 -13.49 -0.61 1.16
C ASP A 55 -12.13 -1.07 0.64
N ILE A 56 -11.34 -1.66 1.53
CA ILE A 56 -10.13 -2.38 1.16
C ILE A 56 -10.55 -3.70 0.47
N GLN A 57 -10.12 -3.91 -0.78
CA GLN A 57 -10.44 -5.10 -1.59
C GLN A 57 -9.35 -6.16 -1.53
#